data_AF-A0A1B0DHY5-F1
#
_entry.id   AF-A0A1B0DHY5-F1
#
_cell.length_a   1.000
_cell.length_b   1.000
_cell.length_c   1.000
_cell.angle_alpha   90.00
_cell.angle_beta   90.00
_cell.angle_gamma   90.00
#
_symmetry.space_group_name_H-M   'P 1'
#
loop_
_entity.id
_entity.type
_entity.pdbx_description
1 polymer ?
#
loop_
_entity_poly.entity_id
_entity_poly.type
_entity_poly.pdbx_seq_one_letter_code
_entity_poly.pdbx_strand_id
1 'polypeptide(L)'
;MISLQECNCNGHSRRCRFNMELFKLSGRTSGGVCINCRHATTGRHCHYCKEGFYRDPTKPLNHRKVCKREYSLLSCWDSSPTGLPNMP
;
A
#
# COMPACT_ATOMS: atom_id res chain seq x y z
N MET A 1 -30.57 -6.06 -5.08
CA MET A 1 -29.66 -6.80 -4.17
C MET A 1 -28.45 -5.92 -3.89
N ILE A 2 -28.19 -5.57 -2.64
CA ILE A 2 -26.90 -4.99 -2.24
C ILE A 2 -25.99 -6.19 -2.00
N SER A 3 -25.06 -6.47 -2.92
CA SER A 3 -24.03 -7.47 -2.65
C SER A 3 -23.16 -6.93 -1.50
N LEU A 4 -23.09 -7.69 -0.41
CA LEU A 4 -22.13 -7.42 0.65
C LEU A 4 -20.76 -7.93 0.16
N GLN A 5 -20.21 -7.28 -0.86
CA GLN A 5 -18.92 -7.63 -1.41
C GLN A 5 -17.87 -7.45 -0.31
N GLU A 6 -17.14 -8.53 0.00
CA GLU A 6 -16.03 -8.44 0.94
C GLU A 6 -15.01 -7.40 0.45
N CYS A 7 -14.58 -6.54 1.36
CA CYS A 7 -13.56 -5.55 1.06
C CYS A 7 -12.24 -6.24 0.74
N ASN A 8 -11.74 -6.08 -0.49
CA ASN A 8 -10.41 -6.55 -0.84
C ASN A 8 -9.35 -5.58 -0.30
N CYS A 9 -8.73 -5.96 0.82
CA CYS A 9 -7.59 -5.25 1.40
C CYS A 9 -6.24 -5.95 1.15
N ASN A 10 -6.19 -6.89 0.20
CA ASN A 10 -5.00 -7.70 -0.11
C ASN A 10 -4.38 -8.37 1.13
N GLY A 11 -5.18 -8.72 2.14
CA GLY A 11 -4.68 -9.31 3.40
C GLY A 11 -3.89 -8.34 4.31
N HIS A 12 -3.86 -7.05 3.98
CA HIS A 12 -3.14 -6.02 4.74
C HIS A 12 -4.02 -5.26 5.72
N SER A 13 -5.33 -5.45 5.70
CA SER A 13 -6.21 -4.94 6.74
C SER A 13 -7.27 -5.97 7.12
N ARG A 14 -7.73 -5.87 8.37
CA ARG A 14 -8.86 -6.64 8.91
C ARG A 14 -10.14 -5.81 8.97
N ARG A 15 -10.08 -4.52 8.64
CA ARG A 15 -11.20 -3.58 8.78
C ARG A 15 -11.33 -2.73 7.53
N CYS A 16 -12.57 -2.51 7.11
CA CYS A 16 -12.89 -1.57 6.05
C CYS A 16 -14.15 -0.77 6.42
N ARG A 17 -14.35 0.35 5.73
CA ARG A 17 -15.58 1.13 5.73
C ARG A 17 -16.16 1.21 4.34
N PHE A 18 -17.48 1.31 4.25
CA PHE A 18 -18.15 1.62 3.01
C PHE A 18 -18.17 3.13 2.78
N ASN A 19 -17.93 3.56 1.54
CA ASN A 19 -18.06 4.93 1.09
C ASN A 19 -19.01 4.96 -0.13
N MET A 20 -20.12 5.68 0.03
CA MET A 20 -21.17 5.80 -0.99
C MET A 20 -20.71 6.58 -2.23
N GLU A 21 -19.85 7.59 -2.08
CA GLU A 21 -19.33 8.36 -3.21
C GLU A 21 -18.45 7.49 -4.09
N LEU A 22 -17.54 6.72 -3.48
CA LEU A 22 -16.70 5.77 -4.21
C LEU A 22 -17.51 4.66 -4.87
N PHE A 23 -18.60 4.21 -4.24
CA PHE A 23 -19.52 3.27 -4.85
C PHE A 23 -20.15 3.83 -6.13
N LYS A 24 -20.66 5.07 -6.09
CA LYS A 24 -21.21 5.75 -7.27
C LYS A 24 -20.15 5.93 -8.36
N LEU A 25 -18.95 6.40 -8.00
CA LEU A 25 -17.84 6.60 -8.94
C LEU A 25 -17.34 5.30 -9.58
N SER A 26 -17.44 4.17 -8.87
CA SER A 26 -17.09 2.85 -9.41
C SER A 26 -18.15 2.25 -10.34
N GLY A 27 -19.16 3.01 -10.74
CA GLY A 27 -20.30 2.49 -11.50
C GLY A 27 -21.19 1.55 -10.69
N ARG A 28 -21.31 1.78 -9.37
CA ARG A 28 -22.04 0.92 -8.41
C ARG A 28 -21.46 -0.50 -8.29
N THR A 29 -20.13 -0.62 -8.41
CA THR A 29 -19.41 -1.90 -8.31
C THR A 29 -18.81 -2.12 -6.93
N SER A 30 -18.10 -1.13 -6.37
CA SER A 30 -17.44 -1.24 -5.07
C SER A 30 -17.29 0.12 -4.38
N GLY A 31 -17.65 0.18 -3.10
CA GLY A 31 -17.47 1.35 -2.22
C GLY A 31 -16.52 1.12 -1.05
N GLY A 32 -15.91 -0.06 -0.94
CA GLY A 32 -15.09 -0.43 0.22
C GLY A 32 -13.76 0.34 0.26
N VAL A 33 -13.39 0.82 1.45
CA VAL A 33 -12.11 1.46 1.73
C VAL A 33 -11.49 0.80 2.96
N CYS A 34 -10.29 0.26 2.80
CA CYS A 34 -9.54 -0.37 3.88
C CYS A 34 -9.05 0.67 4.90
N ILE A 35 -9.05 0.28 6.18
CA ILE A 35 -8.61 1.14 7.28
C ILE A 35 -7.37 0.51 7.92
N ASN A 36 -6.39 1.32 8.32
CA ASN A 36 -5.18 0.86 9.02
C ASN A 36 -4.42 -0.25 8.28
N CYS A 37 -4.08 -0.01 7.02
CA CYS A 37 -3.24 -0.91 6.23
C CYS A 37 -1.92 -1.23 6.98
N ARG A 38 -1.66 -2.53 7.15
CA ARG A 38 -0.48 -3.11 7.80
C ARG A 38 0.62 -3.38 6.77
N HIS A 39 1.77 -3.88 7.22
CA HIS A 39 2.86 -4.32 6.33
C HIS A 39 3.43 -3.21 5.44
N ALA A 40 3.44 -1.97 5.94
CA ALA A 40 3.87 -0.78 5.20
C ALA A 40 3.12 -0.52 3.88
N THR A 41 1.90 -1.04 3.75
CA THR A 41 1.03 -0.76 2.60
C THR A 41 0.10 0.44 2.86
N THR A 42 -0.43 1.02 1.79
CA THR A 42 -1.35 2.15 1.77
C THR A 42 -2.28 2.10 0.55
N GLY A 43 -3.21 3.05 0.49
CA GLY A 43 -4.23 3.17 -0.55
C GLY A 43 -5.52 2.41 -0.22
N ARG A 44 -6.53 2.59 -1.08
CA ARG A 44 -7.91 2.11 -0.86
C ARG A 44 -8.01 0.61 -0.56
N HIS A 45 -7.18 -0.19 -1.22
CA HIS A 45 -7.11 -1.64 -1.09
C HIS A 45 -5.78 -2.10 -0.48
N CYS A 46 -5.00 -1.20 0.14
CA CYS A 46 -3.66 -1.52 0.64
C CYS A 46 -2.72 -2.09 -0.44
N HIS A 47 -2.72 -1.51 -1.64
CA HIS A 47 -2.00 -2.02 -2.83
C HIS A 47 -0.71 -1.27 -3.14
N TYR A 48 -0.51 -0.10 -2.53
CA TYR A 48 0.72 0.68 -2.66
C TYR A 48 1.57 0.55 -1.41
N CYS A 49 2.86 0.87 -1.53
CA CYS A 49 3.73 1.02 -0.37
C CYS A 49 3.66 2.46 0.16
N LYS A 50 3.82 2.59 1.48
CA LYS A 50 3.95 3.90 2.14
C LYS A 50 5.24 4.58 1.67
N GLU A 51 5.29 5.89 1.83
CA GLU A 51 6.50 6.68 1.61
C GLU A 51 7.70 6.10 2.38
N GLY A 52 8.87 6.08 1.74
CA GLY A 52 10.08 5.42 2.25
C GLY A 52 10.09 3.89 2.10
N PHE A 53 9.08 3.31 1.43
CA PHE A 53 9.05 1.90 1.06
C PHE A 53 8.75 1.71 -0.43
N TYR A 54 9.41 0.73 -1.05
CA TYR A 54 9.17 0.33 -2.43
C TYR A 54 8.58 -1.08 -2.50
N ARG A 55 7.89 -1.38 -3.60
CA ARG A 55 7.29 -2.70 -3.86
C ARG A 55 8.38 -3.70 -4.25
N ASP A 56 8.44 -4.83 -3.56
CA ASP A 56 9.26 -5.99 -3.91
C ASP A 56 8.56 -6.77 -5.06
N PRO A 57 9.08 -6.72 -6.31
CA PRO A 57 8.41 -7.36 -7.44
C PRO A 57 8.44 -8.90 -7.35
N THR A 58 9.32 -9.46 -6.53
CA THR A 58 9.44 -10.91 -6.33
C THR A 58 8.32 -11.51 -5.49
N LYS A 59 7.46 -10.68 -4.90
CA LYS A 59 6.41 -11.11 -3.96
C LYS A 59 5.02 -10.76 -4.46
N PRO A 60 4.03 -11.64 -4.19
CA PRO A 60 2.64 -11.33 -4.48
C PRO A 60 2.18 -10.16 -3.60
N LEU A 61 1.15 -9.44 -4.07
CA LEU A 61 0.68 -8.24 -3.39
C LEU A 61 0.22 -8.51 -1.96
N ASN A 62 -0.35 -9.68 -1.68
CA ASN A 62 -0.85 -10.06 -0.35
C ASN A 62 0.24 -10.43 0.67
N HIS A 63 1.51 -10.42 0.28
CA HIS A 63 2.60 -10.86 1.14
C HIS A 63 2.94 -9.83 2.23
N ARG A 64 3.15 -10.28 3.48
CA ARG A 64 3.44 -9.40 4.65
C ARG A 64 4.70 -8.53 4.53
N LYS A 65 5.60 -8.88 3.61
CA LYS A 65 6.85 -8.17 3.30
C LYS A 65 6.91 -7.73 1.83
N VAL A 66 5.76 -7.39 1.25
CA VAL A 66 5.66 -6.85 -0.12
C VAL A 66 6.32 -5.48 -0.23
N CYS A 67 6.30 -4.68 0.84
CA CYS A 67 6.98 -3.39 0.90
C CYS A 67 8.34 -3.52 1.61
N LYS A 68 9.41 -3.12 0.93
CA LYS A 68 10.78 -3.05 1.44
C LYS A 68 11.16 -1.60 1.70
N ARG A 69 11.93 -1.35 2.75
CA ARG A 69 12.36 0.00 3.14
C ARG A 69 13.50 0.48 2.25
N GLU A 70 13.41 1.70 1.76
CA GLU A 70 14.46 2.38 0.97
C GLU A 70 15.76 2.51 1.80
N TYR A 71 15.62 2.83 3.09
CA TYR A 71 16.73 3.09 4.02
C TYR A 71 17.62 1.88 4.35
N SER A 72 17.39 0.69 3.77
CA SER A 72 18.43 -0.34 3.77
C SER A 72 19.69 0.07 2.98
N LEU A 73 19.60 1.14 2.18
CA LEU A 73 20.74 1.80 1.55
C LEU A 73 21.32 2.98 2.36
N LEU A 74 20.62 3.52 3.36
CA LEU A 74 21.20 4.56 4.24
C LEU A 74 22.33 4.02 5.11
N SER A 75 22.32 2.73 5.45
CA SER A 75 23.47 2.07 6.08
C SER A 75 24.71 2.01 5.17
N CYS A 76 24.59 2.40 3.89
CA CYS A 76 25.72 2.56 2.97
C CYS A 76 26.10 4.03 2.72
N TRP A 77 25.34 5.01 3.24
CA TRP A 77 25.52 6.45 2.94
C TRP A 77 25.95 7.30 4.15
N ASP A 78 26.16 6.72 5.33
CA ASP A 78 26.64 7.47 6.50
C ASP A 78 28.16 7.83 6.42
N SER A 79 28.75 7.95 5.23
CA SER A 79 30.17 8.32 5.08
C SER A 79 30.51 9.10 3.79
N SER A 80 29.70 10.07 3.36
CA SER A 80 30.18 11.08 2.39
C SER A 80 29.49 12.45 2.52
N PRO A 81 30.24 13.56 2.65
CA PRO A 81 29.71 14.91 2.89
C PRO A 81 29.13 15.60 1.65
N THR A 82 29.16 14.98 0.47
CA THR A 82 28.68 15.57 -0.77
C THR A 82 27.28 15.05 -1.10
N GLY A 83 26.26 15.70 -0.54
CA GLY A 83 24.85 15.38 -0.75
C GLY A 83 24.41 15.60 -2.20
N LEU A 84 24.56 14.58 -3.04
CA LEU A 84 23.88 14.49 -4.33
C LEU A 84 23.17 13.14 -4.43
N PRO A 85 21.83 13.12 -4.53
CA PRO A 85 21.11 11.89 -4.83
C PRO A 85 21.35 11.51 -6.30
N ASN A 86 22.00 10.38 -6.55
CA ASN A 86 21.87 9.72 -7.85
C ASN A 86 20.49 9.06 -7.90
N MET A 87 19.60 9.62 -8.71
CA MET A 87 18.44 8.88 -9.20
C MET A 87 18.85 8.12 -10.48
N PRO A 88 18.30 6.92 -10.74
CA PRO A 88 18.29 6.35 -12.08
C PRO A 88 17.41 7.16 -13.04
#